data_AF-A0AAD7ZAD8-F1
#
_entry.id   AF-A0AAD7ZAD8-F1
#
_cell.length_a   1.000
_cell.length_b   1.000
_cell.length_c   1.000
_cell.angle_alpha   90.00
_cell.angle_beta   90.00
_cell.angle_gamma   90.00
#
_symmetry.space_group_name_H-M   'P 1'
#
loop_
_entity.id
_entity.type
_entity.pdbx_description
1 polymer ?
#
loop_
_entity_poly.entity_id
_entity_poly.type
_entity_poly.pdbx_seq_one_letter_code
_entity_poly.pdbx_strand_id
1 'polypeptide(L)'
;MAGFREVDRQHFPLEDIPSIVRLFKQQLESSTEPDLALLSIVVGAVENSLTCNRSFTVQKESDTLSEPKLPPVEYHIAEALYSKFHAIIKGAVDLTQYSGSKYASRELVKKVSDVVWNSLTRSYYKDRAHLQSLYSYLTGNKLDCFGVAFAVVAGCQVLGYRDVHLALSEDHAWVVFGEEGQETAEVTWHGKGNEDKRGQPVGPGVGSRSWLYVNGCPVICTRPMEVAALVSAINPSLSATSDAMEVALLQQELLWLLYDLGHLTRYPMAIVLNIEDINLKL
;
A
#
# COMPACT_ATOMS: atom_id res chain seq x y z
N MET A 1 -15.31 -8.45 8.66
CA MET A 1 -13.93 -8.23 9.14
C MET A 1 -12.99 -8.55 8.00
N ALA A 2 -11.96 -7.73 7.75
CA ALA A 2 -10.87 -8.10 6.86
C ALA A 2 -10.16 -9.33 7.44
N GLY A 3 -10.06 -10.38 6.64
CA GLY A 3 -9.61 -11.70 7.04
C GLY A 3 -9.39 -12.50 5.77
N PHE A 4 -8.26 -13.21 5.69
CA PHE A 4 -7.90 -14.07 4.57
C PHE A 4 -9.05 -15.06 4.30
N ARG A 5 -9.79 -14.90 3.20
CA ARG A 5 -10.98 -15.71 2.93
C ARG A 5 -10.61 -17.00 2.24
N GLU A 6 -11.45 -18.03 2.38
CA GLU A 6 -11.28 -19.28 1.62
C GLU A 6 -11.28 -19.06 0.10
N VAL A 7 -12.02 -18.06 -0.38
CA VAL A 7 -12.01 -17.66 -1.79
C VAL A 7 -10.69 -17.01 -2.23
N ASP A 8 -9.95 -16.38 -1.32
CA ASP A 8 -8.64 -15.82 -1.63
C ASP A 8 -7.60 -16.94 -1.78
N ARG A 9 -7.75 -18.03 -1.02
CA ARG A 9 -6.90 -19.23 -1.07
C ARG A 9 -6.97 -19.95 -2.43
N GLN A 10 -8.09 -19.85 -3.14
CA GLN A 10 -8.28 -20.52 -4.44
C GLN A 10 -7.43 -19.94 -5.56
N HIS A 11 -6.90 -18.72 -5.40
CA HIS A 11 -6.03 -18.09 -6.39
C HIS A 11 -4.55 -18.43 -6.23
N PHE A 12 -4.19 -19.10 -5.13
CA PHE A 12 -2.80 -19.47 -4.88
C PHE A 12 -2.49 -20.87 -5.45
N PRO A 13 -1.27 -21.09 -5.97
CA PRO A 13 -0.16 -20.13 -6.07
C PRO A 13 -0.36 -19.09 -7.17
N LEU A 14 0.16 -17.87 -6.95
CA LEU A 14 0.11 -16.80 -7.95
C LEU A 14 1.39 -16.88 -8.81
N GLU A 15 1.28 -17.42 -10.02
CA GLU A 15 2.42 -17.71 -10.91
C GLU A 15 2.47 -16.81 -12.16
N ASP A 16 1.43 -16.01 -12.39
CA ASP A 16 1.29 -15.17 -13.57
C ASP A 16 0.53 -13.86 -13.26
N ILE A 17 0.73 -12.85 -14.12
CA ILE A 17 0.09 -11.53 -13.99
C ILE A 17 -1.46 -11.65 -14.00
N PRO A 18 -2.09 -12.40 -14.92
CA PRO A 18 -3.54 -12.55 -14.95
C PRO A 18 -4.15 -13.06 -13.63
N SER A 19 -3.47 -13.98 -12.94
CA SER A 19 -3.90 -14.53 -11.66
C SER A 19 -3.87 -13.48 -10.55
N ILE A 20 -2.84 -12.62 -10.52
CA ILE A 20 -2.77 -11.49 -9.61
C ILE A 20 -3.88 -10.47 -9.92
N VAL A 21 -4.06 -10.12 -11.19
CA VAL A 21 -5.13 -9.20 -11.63
C VAL A 21 -6.50 -9.76 -11.24
N ARG A 22 -6.72 -11.07 -11.36
CA ARG A 22 -7.97 -11.73 -10.94
C ARG A 22 -8.21 -11.63 -9.43
N LEU A 23 -7.17 -11.81 -8.61
CA LEU A 23 -7.25 -11.61 -7.16
C LEU A 23 -7.64 -10.16 -6.82
N PHE A 24 -7.00 -9.18 -7.47
CA PHE A 24 -7.31 -7.75 -7.29
C PHE A 24 -8.74 -7.44 -7.70
N LYS A 25 -9.16 -7.91 -8.88
CA LYS A 25 -10.52 -7.72 -9.38
C LYS A 25 -11.56 -8.29 -8.42
N GLN A 26 -11.32 -9.50 -7.92
CA GLN A 26 -12.22 -10.12 -6.94
C GLN A 26 -12.28 -9.32 -5.64
N GLN A 27 -11.15 -8.82 -5.12
CA GLN A 27 -11.14 -8.01 -3.90
C GLN A 27 -11.88 -6.67 -4.08
N LEU A 28 -11.83 -6.08 -5.28
CA LEU A 28 -12.52 -4.84 -5.61
C LEU A 28 -14.03 -5.03 -5.87
N GLU A 29 -14.43 -6.13 -6.51
CA GLU A 29 -15.84 -6.37 -6.90
C GLU A 29 -16.66 -7.16 -5.86
N SER A 30 -16.06 -8.16 -5.20
CA SER A 30 -16.80 -9.12 -4.37
C SER A 30 -16.81 -8.77 -2.88
N SER A 31 -15.95 -7.84 -2.46
CA SER A 31 -15.80 -7.52 -1.05
C SER A 31 -16.58 -6.27 -0.67
N THR A 32 -17.17 -6.28 0.52
CA THR A 32 -17.62 -5.02 1.16
C THR A 32 -16.46 -4.03 1.33
N GLU A 33 -15.23 -4.54 1.39
CA GLU A 33 -14.01 -3.74 1.55
C GLU A 33 -12.76 -4.53 1.10
N PRO A 34 -11.93 -4.04 0.15
CA PRO A 34 -10.72 -4.73 -0.28
C PRO A 34 -9.72 -4.84 0.89
N ASP A 35 -9.09 -6.01 1.02
CA ASP A 35 -8.08 -6.25 2.07
C ASP A 35 -6.72 -5.65 1.67
N LEU A 36 -6.40 -4.51 2.28
CA LEU A 36 -5.17 -3.77 1.96
C LEU A 36 -3.92 -4.55 2.37
N ALA A 37 -4.01 -5.33 3.46
CA ALA A 37 -2.86 -6.04 3.98
C ALA A 37 -2.46 -7.19 3.04
N LEU A 38 -3.46 -7.96 2.59
CA LEU A 38 -3.25 -9.03 1.62
C LEU A 38 -2.67 -8.51 0.31
N LEU A 39 -3.32 -7.50 -0.29
CA LEU A 39 -2.90 -6.96 -1.59
C LEU A 39 -1.48 -6.37 -1.54
N SER A 40 -1.13 -5.68 -0.44
CA SER A 40 0.21 -5.12 -0.25
C SER A 40 1.29 -6.19 -0.05
N ILE A 41 0.99 -7.28 0.64
CA ILE A 41 1.91 -8.42 0.80
C ILE A 41 2.16 -9.09 -0.55
N VAL A 42 1.12 -9.34 -1.34
CA VAL A 42 1.24 -10.01 -2.65
C VAL A 42 2.08 -9.17 -3.62
N VAL A 43 1.73 -7.89 -3.81
CA VAL A 43 2.46 -6.99 -4.70
C VAL A 43 3.91 -6.83 -4.26
N GLY A 44 4.14 -6.62 -2.96
CA GLY A 44 5.49 -6.49 -2.42
C GLY A 44 6.34 -7.75 -2.57
N ALA A 45 5.74 -8.94 -2.49
CA ALA A 45 6.44 -10.21 -2.70
C ALA A 45 6.90 -10.37 -4.16
N VAL A 46 6.04 -10.03 -5.12
CA VAL A 46 6.35 -10.10 -6.56
C VAL A 46 7.41 -9.07 -6.91
N GLU A 47 7.24 -7.81 -6.49
CA GLU A 47 8.20 -6.74 -6.72
C GLU A 47 9.57 -7.12 -6.17
N ASN A 48 9.66 -7.48 -4.89
CA ASN A 48 10.94 -7.81 -4.25
C ASN A 48 11.63 -9.01 -4.91
N SER A 49 10.88 -10.00 -5.40
CA SER A 49 11.46 -11.18 -6.06
C SER A 49 12.06 -10.83 -7.42
N LEU A 50 11.46 -9.89 -8.15
CA LEU A 50 11.89 -9.48 -9.50
C LEU A 50 12.92 -8.34 -9.51
N THR A 51 12.93 -7.50 -8.47
CA THR A 51 13.83 -6.35 -8.36
C THR A 51 15.01 -6.58 -7.42
N CYS A 52 14.77 -7.08 -6.21
CA CYS A 52 15.78 -7.21 -5.16
C CYS A 52 16.50 -8.57 -5.16
N ASN A 53 15.84 -9.64 -5.60
CA ASN A 53 16.30 -11.02 -5.39
C ASN A 53 16.31 -11.86 -6.68
N ARG A 54 17.07 -11.41 -7.69
CA ARG A 54 17.20 -12.06 -9.01
C ARG A 54 18.01 -13.37 -9.04
N SER A 55 17.93 -14.19 -7.99
CA SER A 55 18.37 -15.59 -8.07
C SER A 55 17.45 -16.41 -8.99
N PHE A 56 16.26 -15.90 -9.33
CA PHE A 56 15.54 -16.27 -10.54
C PHE A 56 16.29 -15.70 -11.75
N THR A 57 17.32 -16.42 -12.19
CA THR A 57 17.68 -16.40 -13.60
C THR A 57 16.44 -16.82 -14.36
N VAL A 58 15.77 -15.87 -15.01
CA VAL A 58 14.96 -16.15 -16.20
C VAL A 58 15.83 -17.09 -17.01
N GLN A 59 15.41 -18.34 -17.15
CA GLN A 59 16.10 -19.30 -18.01
C GLN A 59 16.12 -18.66 -19.39
N LYS A 60 17.22 -17.99 -19.72
CA LYS A 60 17.65 -17.82 -21.09
C LYS A 60 17.93 -19.24 -21.56
N GLU A 61 16.92 -19.88 -22.14
CA GLU A 61 17.03 -20.65 -23.38
C GLU A 61 15.72 -21.37 -23.70
N SER A 62 15.26 -21.13 -24.94
CA SER A 62 14.38 -21.95 -25.77
C SER A 62 12.88 -22.07 -25.45
N ASP A 63 12.13 -20.96 -25.39
CA ASP A 63 10.76 -20.97 -25.91
C ASP A 63 10.32 -19.55 -26.32
N THR A 64 10.12 -19.34 -27.62
CA THR A 64 9.89 -18.01 -28.23
C THR A 64 8.43 -17.55 -28.20
N LEU A 65 7.56 -18.13 -27.36
CA LEU A 65 6.11 -17.84 -27.35
C LEU A 65 5.45 -17.94 -25.96
N SER A 66 6.22 -18.15 -24.88
CA SER A 66 5.66 -18.36 -23.53
C SER A 66 5.56 -17.05 -22.76
N GLU A 67 4.40 -16.77 -22.18
CA GLU A 67 4.18 -15.62 -21.29
C GLU A 67 5.22 -15.61 -20.14
N PRO A 68 5.70 -14.43 -19.72
CA PRO A 68 6.69 -14.31 -18.66
C PRO A 68 6.14 -14.89 -17.35
N LYS A 69 6.74 -15.99 -16.88
CA LYS A 69 6.36 -16.62 -15.61
C LYS A 69 6.87 -15.78 -14.44
N LEU A 70 5.97 -15.42 -13.52
CA LEU A 70 6.34 -14.73 -12.30
C LEU A 70 6.87 -15.72 -11.26
N PRO A 71 7.73 -15.27 -10.32
CA PRO A 71 8.09 -16.08 -9.17
C PRO A 71 6.80 -16.41 -8.38
N PRO A 72 6.52 -17.69 -8.11
CA PRO A 72 5.26 -18.11 -7.50
C PRO A 72 5.15 -17.53 -6.09
N VAL A 73 4.09 -16.77 -5.84
CA VAL A 73 3.72 -16.39 -4.47
C VAL A 73 2.91 -17.53 -3.88
N GLU A 74 3.56 -18.26 -2.97
CA GLU A 74 2.99 -19.40 -2.26
C GLU A 74 1.98 -18.96 -1.19
N TYR A 75 0.85 -19.67 -1.08
CA TYR A 75 -0.21 -19.38 -0.10
C TYR A 75 0.34 -19.30 1.33
N HIS A 76 1.12 -20.30 1.73
CA HIS A 76 1.59 -20.42 3.10
C HIS A 76 2.53 -19.26 3.50
N ILE A 77 3.25 -18.69 2.54
CA ILE A 77 4.11 -17.52 2.77
C ILE A 77 3.25 -16.27 2.96
N ALA A 78 2.28 -16.05 2.06
CA ALA A 78 1.36 -14.92 2.15
C ALA A 78 0.55 -14.96 3.45
N GLU A 79 0.01 -16.13 3.81
CA GLU A 79 -0.76 -16.35 5.05
C GLU A 79 0.10 -16.13 6.30
N ALA A 80 1.35 -16.61 6.32
CA ALA A 80 2.25 -16.41 7.45
C ALA A 80 2.57 -14.91 7.66
N LEU A 81 2.85 -14.17 6.58
CA LEU A 81 3.09 -12.72 6.64
C LEU A 81 1.83 -11.97 7.08
N TYR A 82 0.67 -12.32 6.51
CA TYR A 82 -0.61 -11.73 6.86
C TYR A 82 -0.96 -11.94 8.35
N SER A 83 -0.81 -13.17 8.82
CA SER A 83 -1.03 -13.54 10.22
C SER A 83 -0.05 -12.83 11.16
N LYS A 84 1.21 -12.67 10.75
CA LYS A 84 2.22 -11.91 11.49
C LYS A 84 1.81 -10.44 11.62
N PHE A 85 1.35 -9.79 10.54
CA PHE A 85 0.86 -8.41 10.59
C PHE A 85 -0.32 -8.26 11.55
N HIS A 86 -1.30 -9.16 11.44
CA HIS A 86 -2.46 -9.20 12.34
C HIS A 86 -2.06 -9.36 13.80
N ALA A 87 -1.13 -10.26 14.09
CA ALA A 87 -0.64 -10.50 15.45
C ALA A 87 0.07 -9.27 16.02
N ILE A 88 0.89 -8.57 15.23
CA ILE A 88 1.57 -7.34 15.65
C ILE A 88 0.54 -6.26 16.02
N ILE A 89 -0.44 -6.01 15.14
CA ILE A 89 -1.41 -4.93 15.35
C ILE A 89 -2.38 -5.27 16.50
N LYS A 90 -3.02 -6.45 16.46
CA LYS A 90 -4.00 -6.86 17.48
C LYS A 90 -3.35 -7.14 18.84
N GLY A 91 -2.09 -7.56 18.87
CA GLY A 91 -1.35 -7.78 20.11
C GLY A 91 -0.89 -6.48 20.79
N ALA A 92 -0.68 -5.41 20.02
CA ALA A 92 -0.17 -4.14 20.54
C ALA A 92 -1.26 -3.10 20.85
N VAL A 93 -2.47 -3.28 20.30
CA VAL A 93 -3.60 -2.34 20.46
C VAL A 93 -4.76 -3.04 21.16
N ASP A 94 -4.96 -2.70 22.43
CA ASP A 94 -6.10 -3.16 23.22
C ASP A 94 -7.33 -2.30 22.93
N LEU A 95 -8.28 -2.87 22.18
CA LEU A 95 -9.52 -2.18 21.78
C LEU A 95 -10.46 -1.86 22.95
N THR A 96 -10.31 -2.52 24.10
CA THR A 96 -11.16 -2.23 25.27
C THR A 96 -10.96 -0.80 25.77
N GLN A 97 -9.76 -0.25 25.59
CA GLN A 97 -9.39 1.12 25.96
C GLN A 97 -10.04 2.18 25.06
N TYR A 98 -10.61 1.78 23.93
CA TYR A 98 -11.22 2.66 22.92
C TYR A 98 -12.70 2.35 22.68
N SER A 99 -13.32 1.55 23.56
CA SER A 99 -14.65 0.95 23.40
C SER A 99 -15.85 1.93 23.50
N GLY A 100 -15.61 3.24 23.42
CA GLY A 100 -16.63 4.28 23.61
C GLY A 100 -17.12 4.98 22.34
N SER A 101 -16.47 4.81 21.19
CA SER A 101 -16.81 5.49 19.93
C SER A 101 -16.96 4.51 18.79
N LYS A 102 -17.92 4.78 17.89
CA LYS A 102 -18.09 4.06 16.63
C LYS A 102 -16.97 4.37 15.63
N TYR A 103 -16.32 5.52 15.79
CA TYR A 103 -15.27 6.04 14.93
C TYR A 103 -13.91 5.94 15.63
N ALA A 104 -12.84 5.84 14.84
CA ALA A 104 -11.48 5.86 15.35
C ALA A 104 -11.20 7.18 16.05
N SER A 105 -10.56 7.12 17.23
CA SER A 105 -10.07 8.33 17.90
C SER A 105 -8.65 8.66 17.48
N ARG A 106 -8.24 9.90 17.69
CA ARG A 106 -6.86 10.35 17.43
C ARG A 106 -5.83 9.53 18.20
N GLU A 107 -6.14 9.19 19.45
CA GLU A 107 -5.26 8.40 20.32
C GLU A 107 -5.06 6.99 19.75
N LEU A 108 -6.14 6.37 19.24
CA LEU A 108 -6.05 5.08 18.57
C LEU A 108 -5.18 5.15 17.32
N VAL A 109 -5.44 6.13 16.43
CA VAL A 109 -4.66 6.30 15.19
C VAL A 109 -3.18 6.55 15.50
N LYS A 110 -2.90 7.40 16.50
CA LYS A 110 -1.53 7.63 16.98
C LYS A 110 -0.92 6.35 17.55
N LYS A 111 -1.67 5.56 18.31
CA LYS A 111 -1.19 4.29 18.87
C LYS A 111 -0.82 3.31 17.76
N VAL A 112 -1.65 3.16 16.72
CA VAL A 112 -1.33 2.32 15.55
C VAL A 112 -0.08 2.84 14.83
N SER A 113 0.01 4.16 14.61
CA SER A 113 1.22 4.81 14.06
C SER A 113 2.47 4.51 14.89
N ASP A 114 2.39 4.56 16.21
CA ASP A 114 3.52 4.26 17.10
C ASP A 114 3.90 2.77 17.07
N VAL A 115 2.93 1.86 16.90
CA VAL A 115 3.23 0.43 16.71
C VAL A 115 4.03 0.21 15.43
N VAL A 116 3.54 0.75 14.31
CA VAL A 116 4.25 0.67 13.02
C VAL A 116 5.62 1.31 13.15
N TRP A 117 5.71 2.54 13.66
CA TRP A 117 6.97 3.27 13.80
C TRP A 117 8.02 2.55 14.64
N ASN A 118 7.65 2.06 15.82
CA ASN A 118 8.59 1.45 16.76
C ASN A 118 9.10 0.10 16.27
N SER A 119 8.38 -0.54 15.36
CA SER A 119 8.83 -1.77 14.71
C SER A 119 9.78 -1.54 13.52
N LEU A 120 9.94 -0.30 13.05
CA LEU A 120 10.88 0.04 11.99
C LEU A 120 12.33 0.09 12.51
N THR A 121 13.26 -0.26 11.64
CA THR A 121 14.69 -0.16 11.90
C THR A 121 15.10 1.30 12.05
N ARG A 122 15.86 1.68 13.08
CA ARG A 122 16.19 3.11 13.32
C ARG A 122 17.16 3.73 12.30
N SER A 123 17.92 2.91 11.58
CA SER A 123 18.96 3.36 10.66
C SER A 123 18.83 2.63 9.33
N TYR A 124 18.14 3.25 8.37
CA TYR A 124 18.14 2.87 6.96
C TYR A 124 17.93 4.10 6.09
N TYR A 125 18.37 4.00 4.84
CA TYR A 125 18.11 5.02 3.82
C TYR A 125 16.62 5.03 3.51
N LYS A 126 15.94 6.08 3.96
CA LYS A 126 14.49 6.29 3.78
C LYS A 126 14.10 6.49 2.32
N ASP A 127 15.04 6.94 1.49
CA ASP A 127 14.87 7.17 0.05
C ASP A 127 15.25 5.92 -0.79
N ARG A 128 15.29 4.73 -0.18
CA ARG A 128 15.61 3.48 -0.88
C ARG A 128 14.35 2.93 -1.54
N ALA A 129 14.47 2.51 -2.80
CA ALA A 129 13.40 1.84 -3.53
C ALA A 129 12.91 0.56 -2.83
N HIS A 130 11.68 0.15 -3.15
CA HIS A 130 11.04 -1.09 -2.70
C HIS A 130 10.73 -1.13 -1.18
N LEU A 131 10.43 0.02 -0.59
CA LEU A 131 10.09 0.19 0.83
C LEU A 131 8.63 0.61 1.06
N GLN A 132 7.78 0.58 0.05
CA GLN A 132 6.39 1.07 0.11
C GLN A 132 5.38 0.01 0.58
N SER A 133 5.73 -1.28 0.55
CA SER A 133 4.80 -2.38 0.79
C SER A 133 4.90 -2.99 2.19
N LEU A 134 3.80 -3.60 2.66
CA LEU A 134 3.79 -4.37 3.92
C LEU A 134 4.71 -5.60 3.86
N TYR A 135 5.02 -6.10 2.67
CA TYR A 135 6.04 -7.13 2.51
C TYR A 135 7.40 -6.65 3.02
N SER A 136 7.82 -5.43 2.62
CA SER A 136 9.09 -4.82 3.06
C SER A 136 9.09 -4.55 4.56
N TYR A 137 7.95 -4.14 5.11
CA TYR A 137 7.73 -4.02 6.55
C TYR A 137 7.94 -5.34 7.29
N LEU A 138 7.28 -6.43 6.87
CA LEU A 138 7.27 -7.68 7.60
C LEU A 138 8.55 -8.52 7.45
N THR A 139 9.27 -8.34 6.35
CA THR A 139 10.51 -9.07 6.05
C THR A 139 11.76 -8.28 6.42
N GLY A 140 11.72 -6.95 6.29
CA GLY A 140 12.89 -6.08 6.45
C GLY A 140 12.76 -5.00 7.53
N ASN A 141 11.59 -4.84 8.17
CA ASN A 141 11.30 -3.78 9.13
C ASN A 141 11.67 -2.37 8.60
N LYS A 142 11.37 -2.11 7.33
CA LYS A 142 11.67 -0.84 6.64
C LYS A 142 10.45 -0.38 5.86
N LEU A 143 10.17 0.92 5.91
CA LEU A 143 9.11 1.55 5.15
C LEU A 143 9.53 2.97 4.70
N ASP A 144 9.09 3.41 3.54
CA ASP A 144 9.18 4.83 3.18
C ASP A 144 8.02 5.65 3.80
N CYS A 145 7.96 6.95 3.52
CA CYS A 145 6.95 7.83 4.12
C CYS A 145 5.52 7.38 3.79
N PHE A 146 5.26 7.03 2.53
CA PHE A 146 4.00 6.52 2.02
C PHE A 146 3.66 5.17 2.66
N GLY A 147 4.61 4.23 2.66
CA GLY A 147 4.45 2.90 3.20
C GLY A 147 4.07 2.91 4.68
N VAL A 148 4.62 3.84 5.48
CA VAL A 148 4.19 4.03 6.87
C VAL A 148 2.73 4.47 6.96
N ALA A 149 2.32 5.47 6.18
CA ALA A 149 0.93 5.94 6.19
C ALA A 149 -0.03 4.83 5.74
N PHE A 150 0.32 4.11 4.68
CA PHE A 150 -0.44 2.96 4.18
C PHE A 150 -0.55 1.84 5.23
N ALA A 151 0.56 1.52 5.91
CA ALA A 151 0.57 0.49 6.95
C ALA A 151 -0.30 0.86 8.15
N VAL A 152 -0.40 2.14 8.51
CA VAL A 152 -1.31 2.61 9.56
C VAL A 152 -2.76 2.43 9.14
N VAL A 153 -3.12 2.79 7.91
CA VAL A 153 -4.46 2.60 7.37
C VAL A 153 -4.84 1.11 7.34
N ALA A 154 -3.95 0.24 6.86
CA ALA A 154 -4.14 -1.20 6.90
C ALA A 154 -4.27 -1.72 8.34
N GLY A 155 -3.46 -1.23 9.28
CA GLY A 155 -3.55 -1.59 10.71
C GLY A 155 -4.91 -1.22 11.32
N CYS A 156 -5.43 -0.03 11.00
CA CYS A 156 -6.77 0.39 11.41
C CYS A 156 -7.87 -0.50 10.80
N GLN A 157 -7.73 -0.89 9.52
CA GLN A 157 -8.63 -1.84 8.87
C GLN A 157 -8.64 -3.21 9.57
N VAL A 158 -7.48 -3.71 9.99
CA VAL A 158 -7.33 -4.98 10.74
C VAL A 158 -8.04 -4.94 12.10
N LEU A 159 -8.05 -3.78 12.74
CA LEU A 159 -8.76 -3.52 13.99
C LEU A 159 -10.27 -3.33 13.80
N GLY A 160 -10.74 -3.24 12.55
CA GLY A 160 -12.16 -3.12 12.20
C GLY A 160 -12.64 -1.69 12.00
N TYR A 161 -11.74 -0.70 12.00
CA TYR A 161 -12.09 0.69 11.73
C TYR A 161 -12.16 0.96 10.24
N ARG A 162 -13.34 1.39 9.78
CA ARG A 162 -13.62 1.64 8.37
C ARG A 162 -13.48 3.11 7.98
N ASP A 163 -13.52 3.99 8.97
CA ASP A 163 -13.50 5.44 8.83
C ASP A 163 -12.10 6.03 8.64
N VAL A 164 -11.04 5.26 8.92
CA VAL A 164 -9.65 5.71 8.78
C VAL A 164 -9.17 5.54 7.35
N HIS A 165 -9.06 6.62 6.60
CA HIS A 165 -8.64 6.60 5.20
C HIS A 165 -7.30 7.29 4.96
N LEU A 166 -6.64 6.88 3.88
CA LEU A 166 -5.41 7.54 3.41
C LEU A 166 -5.73 8.89 2.77
N ALA A 167 -4.94 9.91 3.10
CA ALA A 167 -4.96 11.20 2.44
C ALA A 167 -3.60 11.46 1.80
N LEU A 168 -3.62 11.85 0.52
CA LEU A 168 -2.44 12.02 -0.30
C LEU A 168 -2.37 13.42 -0.88
N SER A 169 -1.20 14.03 -0.73
CA SER A 169 -0.76 15.17 -1.52
C SER A 169 0.17 14.67 -2.64
N GLU A 170 0.82 15.60 -3.34
CA GLU A 170 1.80 15.28 -4.38
C GLU A 170 3.12 14.74 -3.80
N ASP A 171 3.46 15.04 -2.54
CA ASP A 171 4.77 14.71 -1.93
C ASP A 171 4.67 14.17 -0.49
N HIS A 172 3.45 13.98 0.03
CA HIS A 172 3.22 13.58 1.42
C HIS A 172 1.92 12.82 1.64
N ALA A 173 1.92 11.97 2.67
CA ALA A 173 0.82 11.09 3.01
C ALA A 173 0.48 11.19 4.50
N TRP A 174 -0.80 11.24 4.82
CA TRP A 174 -1.32 11.20 6.20
C TRP A 174 -2.66 10.47 6.24
N VAL A 175 -3.33 10.48 7.39
CA VAL A 175 -4.64 9.82 7.53
C VAL A 175 -5.74 10.80 7.88
N VAL A 176 -6.93 10.53 7.35
CA VAL A 176 -8.20 11.15 7.75
C VAL A 176 -9.05 10.12 8.49
N PHE A 177 -9.83 10.55 9.48
CA PHE A 177 -10.68 9.65 10.28
C PHE A 177 -11.81 10.42 10.97
N GLY A 178 -12.63 9.73 11.75
CA GLY A 178 -13.74 10.33 12.47
C GLY A 178 -15.04 10.36 11.66
N GLU A 179 -16.06 11.02 12.21
CA GLU A 179 -17.34 11.20 11.54
C GLU A 179 -17.15 12.01 10.26
N GLU A 180 -17.50 11.42 9.11
CA GLU A 180 -17.31 12.00 7.76
C GLU A 180 -15.85 12.36 7.40
N GLY A 181 -14.85 11.83 8.11
CA GLY A 181 -13.44 12.11 7.82
C GLY A 181 -12.99 13.53 8.20
N GLN A 182 -13.65 14.16 9.18
CA GLN A 182 -13.35 15.52 9.61
C GLN A 182 -12.01 15.66 10.35
N GLU A 183 -11.50 14.58 10.94
CA GLU A 183 -10.22 14.60 11.63
C GLU A 183 -9.07 14.18 10.72
N THR A 184 -7.91 14.79 10.95
CA THR A 184 -6.64 14.45 10.28
C THR A 184 -5.56 14.17 11.31
N ALA A 185 -4.66 13.25 11.02
CA ALA A 185 -3.45 13.05 11.80
C ALA A 185 -2.25 12.75 10.91
N GLU A 186 -1.15 13.44 11.19
CA GLU A 186 0.17 13.05 10.71
C GLU A 186 0.55 11.69 11.31
N VAL A 187 1.00 10.76 10.49
CA VAL A 187 1.38 9.39 10.95
C VAL A 187 2.78 8.99 10.52
N THR A 188 3.43 9.82 9.71
CA THR A 188 4.75 9.57 9.14
C THR A 188 5.62 10.83 9.21
N TRP A 189 6.89 10.72 8.80
CA TRP A 189 7.78 11.86 8.66
C TRP A 189 7.58 12.53 7.29
N HIS A 190 7.96 13.80 7.20
CA HIS A 190 8.12 14.50 5.92
C HIS A 190 9.52 15.12 5.84
N GLY A 191 10.23 14.88 4.73
CA GLY A 191 11.58 15.39 4.50
C GLY A 191 12.65 14.86 5.46
N LYS A 192 13.77 15.61 5.55
CA LYS A 192 14.96 15.27 6.37
C LYS A 192 15.02 16.01 7.72
N GLY A 193 13.93 16.67 8.11
CA GLY A 193 13.85 17.43 9.37
C GLY A 193 13.65 16.52 10.59
N ASN A 194 14.09 17.00 11.76
CA ASN A 194 13.99 16.29 13.06
C ASN A 194 12.65 16.52 13.79
N GLU A 195 11.69 17.25 13.21
CA GLU A 195 10.40 17.50 13.84
C GLU A 195 9.44 16.32 13.62
N ASP A 196 9.24 15.53 14.68
CA ASP A 196 8.20 14.51 14.72
C ASP A 196 6.82 15.17 14.89
N LYS A 197 6.09 15.29 13.78
CA LYS A 197 4.73 15.85 13.76
C LYS A 197 3.64 14.79 13.99
N ARG A 198 4.00 13.53 14.25
CA ARG A 198 3.02 12.42 14.32
C ARG A 198 1.98 12.59 15.44
N GLY A 199 0.72 12.47 15.06
CA GLY A 199 -0.46 12.66 15.89
C GLY A 199 -1.04 14.08 15.81
N GLN A 200 -0.29 15.05 15.27
CA GLN A 200 -0.78 16.42 15.10
C GLN A 200 -1.74 16.51 13.90
N PRO A 201 -2.71 17.44 13.93
CA PRO A 201 -3.56 17.74 12.78
C PRO A 201 -2.77 18.47 11.68
N VAL A 202 -3.18 18.31 10.42
CA VAL A 202 -2.54 19.00 9.28
C VAL A 202 -3.00 20.45 9.10
N GLY A 203 -3.96 20.90 9.91
CA GLY A 203 -4.57 22.25 9.85
C GLY A 203 -3.59 23.43 9.79
N PRO A 204 -2.48 23.45 10.57
CA PRO A 204 -1.48 24.51 10.47
C PRO A 204 -0.81 24.58 9.09
N GLY A 205 -0.58 23.42 8.47
CA GLY A 205 -0.03 23.31 7.12
C GLY A 205 -0.99 23.85 6.05
N VAL A 206 -2.28 23.55 6.19
CA VAL A 206 -3.34 24.08 5.32
C VAL A 206 -3.47 25.61 5.46
N GLY A 207 -3.44 26.13 6.70
CA GLY A 207 -3.50 27.57 6.96
C GLY A 207 -2.35 28.37 6.34
N SER A 208 -1.19 27.74 6.16
CA SER A 208 -0.02 28.35 5.50
C SER A 208 -0.08 28.31 3.96
N ARG A 209 -1.14 27.73 3.37
CA ARG A 209 -1.30 27.53 1.90
C ARG A 209 -0.11 26.80 1.27
N SER A 210 0.52 25.90 2.02
CA SER A 210 1.66 25.13 1.52
C SER A 210 1.22 24.15 0.42
N TRP A 211 2.05 24.04 -0.62
CA TRP A 211 1.90 23.02 -1.68
C TRP A 211 1.87 21.60 -1.10
N LEU A 212 2.62 21.37 -0.02
CA LEU A 212 2.68 20.09 0.69
C LEU A 212 1.31 19.58 1.15
N TYR A 213 0.40 20.50 1.48
CA TYR A 213 -0.97 20.15 1.90
C TYR A 213 -2.01 20.55 0.86
N VAL A 214 -1.57 20.89 -0.36
CA VAL A 214 -2.39 21.26 -1.53
C VAL A 214 -3.44 22.33 -1.17
N ASN A 215 -3.07 23.27 -0.30
CA ASN A 215 -3.99 24.29 0.23
C ASN A 215 -5.31 23.72 0.78
N GLY A 216 -5.26 22.53 1.41
CA GLY A 216 -6.43 21.85 1.97
C GLY A 216 -7.26 21.06 0.98
N CYS A 217 -6.77 20.85 -0.25
CA CYS A 217 -7.42 20.02 -1.28
C CYS A 217 -6.63 18.72 -1.57
N PRO A 218 -6.31 17.88 -0.57
CA PRO A 218 -5.65 16.60 -0.81
C PRO A 218 -6.59 15.60 -1.49
N VAL A 219 -6.02 14.56 -2.07
CA VAL A 219 -6.77 13.39 -2.50
C VAL A 219 -7.12 12.57 -1.27
N ILE A 220 -8.39 12.59 -0.88
CA ILE A 220 -8.92 11.71 0.17
C ILE A 220 -9.33 10.39 -0.48
N CYS A 221 -8.62 9.31 -0.12
CA CYS A 221 -8.83 8.03 -0.74
C CYS A 221 -10.04 7.31 -0.16
N THR A 222 -10.79 6.65 -1.04
CA THR A 222 -11.65 5.53 -0.67
C THR A 222 -10.84 4.23 -0.65
N ARG A 223 -11.42 3.12 -0.19
CA ARG A 223 -10.72 1.82 -0.16
C ARG A 223 -10.20 1.37 -1.53
N PRO A 224 -10.98 1.46 -2.63
CA PRO A 224 -10.45 1.21 -3.96
C PRO A 224 -9.35 2.18 -4.38
N MET A 225 -9.40 3.45 -3.95
CA MET A 225 -8.34 4.42 -4.23
C MET A 225 -7.07 4.16 -3.42
N GLU A 226 -7.15 3.57 -2.24
CA GLU A 226 -5.97 3.11 -1.49
C GLU A 226 -5.30 1.93 -2.18
N VAL A 227 -6.09 1.04 -2.79
CA VAL A 227 -5.55 0.01 -3.70
C VAL A 227 -4.89 0.67 -4.91
N ALA A 228 -5.50 1.70 -5.49
CA ALA A 228 -4.88 2.45 -6.58
C ALA A 228 -3.57 3.15 -6.17
N ALA A 229 -3.51 3.71 -4.95
CA ALA A 229 -2.30 4.29 -4.40
C ALA A 229 -1.20 3.24 -4.20
N LEU A 230 -1.55 2.05 -3.70
CA LEU A 230 -0.63 0.91 -3.58
C LEU A 230 -0.08 0.49 -4.95
N VAL A 231 -0.94 0.37 -5.97
CA VAL A 231 -0.54 0.00 -7.34
C VAL A 231 0.34 1.09 -7.95
N SER A 232 0.01 2.36 -7.74
CA SER A 232 0.82 3.50 -8.21
C SER A 232 2.20 3.55 -7.53
N ALA A 233 2.30 3.02 -6.31
CA ALA A 233 3.56 2.95 -5.57
C ALA A 233 4.44 1.76 -5.98
N ILE A 234 3.98 0.85 -6.84
CA ILE A 234 4.81 -0.24 -7.39
C ILE A 234 6.02 0.39 -8.09
N ASN A 235 7.21 -0.12 -7.76
CA ASN A 235 8.45 0.41 -8.28
C ASN A 235 9.15 -0.64 -9.17
N PRO A 236 9.09 -0.49 -10.51
CA PRO A 236 9.74 -1.42 -11.43
C PRO A 236 11.26 -1.21 -11.53
N SER A 237 11.82 -0.13 -10.98
CA SER A 237 13.24 0.21 -11.15
C SER A 237 14.18 -0.80 -10.49
N LEU A 238 15.13 -1.32 -11.25
CA LEU A 238 16.23 -2.18 -10.80
C LEU A 238 17.48 -1.37 -10.47
N SER A 239 17.70 -0.34 -11.27
CA SER A 239 18.81 0.60 -11.19
C SER A 239 18.36 1.92 -11.80
N ALA A 240 19.19 2.96 -11.69
CA ALA A 240 18.88 4.28 -12.24
C ALA A 240 18.61 4.31 -13.76
N THR A 241 18.84 3.21 -14.48
CA THR A 241 18.72 3.12 -15.95
C THR A 241 18.05 1.83 -16.44
N SER A 242 17.47 1.02 -15.56
CA SER A 242 16.90 -0.28 -15.95
C SER A 242 15.71 -0.63 -15.08
N ASP A 243 14.66 -1.14 -15.71
CA ASP A 243 13.43 -1.55 -15.06
C ASP A 243 13.15 -3.05 -15.26
N ALA A 244 12.38 -3.64 -14.34
CA ALA A 244 11.81 -4.96 -14.46
C ALA A 244 10.53 -4.87 -15.30
N MET A 245 10.60 -5.34 -16.54
CA MET A 245 9.48 -5.30 -17.49
C MET A 245 8.23 -5.97 -16.90
N GLU A 246 8.38 -7.10 -16.22
CA GLU A 246 7.28 -7.86 -15.64
C GLU A 246 6.57 -7.08 -14.52
N VAL A 247 7.32 -6.29 -13.74
CA VAL A 247 6.76 -5.45 -12.67
C VAL A 247 6.03 -4.24 -13.26
N ALA A 248 6.59 -3.63 -14.31
CA ALA A 248 5.94 -2.55 -15.04
C ALA A 248 4.64 -3.02 -15.72
N LEU A 249 4.65 -4.20 -16.36
CA LEU A 249 3.46 -4.82 -16.93
C LEU A 249 2.41 -5.13 -15.88
N LEU A 250 2.80 -5.66 -14.71
CA LEU A 250 1.88 -5.90 -13.60
C LEU A 250 1.23 -4.59 -13.12
N GLN A 251 2.02 -3.54 -12.93
CA GLN A 251 1.52 -2.22 -12.55
C GLN A 251 0.52 -1.69 -13.58
N GLN A 252 0.86 -1.78 -14.86
CA GLN A 252 0.01 -1.35 -15.96
C GLN A 252 -1.34 -2.09 -15.98
N GLU A 253 -1.35 -3.42 -15.95
CA GLU A 253 -2.58 -4.22 -15.99
C GLU A 253 -3.48 -3.95 -14.77
N LEU A 254 -2.89 -3.71 -13.59
CA LEU A 254 -3.65 -3.34 -12.39
C LEU A 254 -4.21 -1.91 -12.47
N LEU A 255 -3.47 -0.96 -13.04
CA LEU A 255 -3.97 0.40 -13.29
C LEU A 255 -5.13 0.40 -14.29
N TRP A 256 -5.06 -0.40 -15.35
CA TRP A 256 -6.17 -0.58 -16.30
C TRP A 256 -7.41 -1.16 -15.63
N LEU A 257 -7.26 -2.19 -14.81
CA LEU A 257 -8.37 -2.75 -14.04
C LEU A 257 -9.05 -1.66 -13.17
N LEU A 258 -8.25 -0.83 -12.48
CA LEU A 258 -8.77 0.26 -11.64
C LEU A 258 -9.42 1.37 -12.46
N TYR A 259 -8.92 1.63 -13.68
CA TYR A 259 -9.50 2.58 -14.62
C TYR A 259 -10.87 2.10 -15.10
N ASP A 260 -10.97 0.85 -15.54
CA ASP A 260 -12.21 0.25 -16.04
C ASP A 260 -13.31 0.19 -14.98
N LEU A 261 -12.91 -0.01 -13.71
CA LEU A 261 -13.82 0.04 -12.55
C LEU A 261 -14.15 1.48 -12.10
N GLY A 262 -13.60 2.51 -12.74
CA GLY A 262 -13.85 3.92 -12.45
C GLY A 262 -13.19 4.46 -11.19
N HIS A 263 -12.28 3.70 -10.57
CA HIS A 263 -11.63 4.04 -9.30
C HIS A 263 -10.53 5.10 -9.44
N LEU A 264 -10.04 5.37 -10.65
CA LEU A 264 -9.02 6.38 -10.91
C LEU A 264 -9.56 7.79 -11.15
N THR A 265 -10.87 7.96 -11.33
CA THR A 265 -11.50 9.24 -11.72
C THR A 265 -11.15 10.43 -10.81
N ARG A 266 -10.88 10.16 -9.52
CA ARG A 266 -10.52 11.17 -8.51
C ARG A 266 -9.06 11.11 -8.08
N TYR A 267 -8.21 10.42 -8.84
CA TYR A 267 -6.81 10.21 -8.49
C TYR A 267 -5.91 10.63 -9.68
N PRO A 268 -5.60 11.94 -9.81
CA PRO A 268 -4.90 12.48 -10.98
C PRO A 268 -3.53 11.83 -11.23
N MET A 269 -2.76 11.54 -10.18
CA MET A 269 -1.42 10.96 -10.33
C MET A 269 -1.44 9.56 -10.98
N ALA A 270 -2.40 8.70 -10.63
CA ALA A 270 -2.52 7.38 -11.26
C ALA A 270 -3.04 7.47 -12.69
N ILE A 271 -3.86 8.48 -13.01
CA ILE A 271 -4.25 8.73 -14.40
C ILE A 271 -3.02 9.11 -15.23
N VAL A 272 -2.15 10.00 -14.70
CA VAL A 272 -0.92 10.39 -15.38
C VAL A 272 0.01 9.19 -15.58
N LEU A 273 0.25 8.38 -14.54
CA LEU A 273 1.04 7.15 -14.65
C LEU A 273 0.45 6.18 -15.70
N ASN A 274 -0.86 5.94 -15.66
CA ASN A 274 -1.54 5.11 -16.65
C ASN A 274 -1.38 5.66 -18.09
N ILE A 275 -1.43 6.98 -18.28
CA ILE A 275 -1.24 7.62 -19.58
C ILE A 275 0.22 7.57 -20.05
N GLU A 276 1.20 7.75 -19.16
CA GLU A 276 2.61 7.58 -19.51
C GLU A 276 2.88 6.13 -19.95
N ASP A 277 2.28 5.15 -19.27
CA ASP A 277 2.35 3.73 -19.64
C ASP A 277 1.64 3.39 -20.97
N ILE A 278 0.58 4.12 -21.35
CA ILE A 278 -0.09 3.99 -22.65
C ILE A 278 0.85 4.33 -23.81
N ASN A 279 1.70 5.34 -23.64
CA ASN A 279 2.61 5.79 -24.70
C ASN A 279 3.78 4.82 -24.95
N LEU A 280 3.99 3.81 -24.09
CA LEU A 280 4.96 2.73 -24.33
C LEU A 280 4.41 1.59 -25.23
N LYS A 281 3.10 1.61 -25.56
CA LYS A 281 2.45 0.63 -26.47
C LYS A 281 2.22 1.15 -27.90
N LEU A 282 2.61 2.38 -28.24
CA LEU A 282 2.53 2.99 -29.58
C LEU A 282 3.92 3.33 -30.12
#